data_AF-A0AAD0QJW1-F1
#
_entry.id   AF-A0AAD0QJW1-F1
#
_cell.length_a   1.000
_cell.length_b   1.000
_cell.length_c   1.000
_cell.angle_alpha   90.00
_cell.angle_beta   90.00
_cell.angle_gamma   90.00
#
_symmetry.space_group_name_H-M   'P 1'
#
loop_
_entity.id
_entity.type
_entity.pdbx_description
1 polymer ?
#
loop_
_entity_poly.entity_id
_entity_poly.type
_entity_poly.pdbx_seq_one_letter_code
_entity_poly.pdbx_strand_id
1 'polypeptide(L)'
;MRVVVGLISDGKKILLMKKNSPDWQKGLYNGIGGKVELNATPLETIIKNCEKELGVTISNWRELDSEILPNRVEIFYFLTILAENEINSLESQTNERGELFFIDNLPKNILQDLKFQIEREFLNTEKRVNIRINKRTKILIYIFTFISIILISLMLVGKAQTGDFLYYLTNKKEKEEKDKKIEFIKSFNTKLFG
;
A
#
# COMPACT_ATOMS: atom_id res chain seq x y z
N MET A 1 -5.50 -19.12 19.36
CA MET A 1 -6.97 -19.28 19.11
C MET A 1 -7.27 -18.60 17.79
N ARG A 2 -8.16 -19.15 16.96
CA ARG A 2 -8.53 -18.55 15.68
C ARG A 2 -9.95 -17.99 15.77
N VAL A 3 -10.15 -16.79 15.24
CA VAL A 3 -11.43 -16.08 15.21
C VAL A 3 -11.64 -15.57 13.78
N VAL A 4 -12.88 -15.53 13.34
CA VAL A 4 -13.25 -14.99 12.04
C VAL A 4 -14.25 -13.85 12.19
N VAL A 5 -14.10 -12.82 11.36
CA VAL A 5 -15.00 -11.67 11.26
C VAL A 5 -15.33 -11.42 9.78
N GLY A 6 -16.62 -11.39 9.46
CA GLY A 6 -17.15 -11.15 8.13
C GLY A 6 -17.77 -9.75 8.02
N LEU A 7 -17.44 -9.08 6.92
CA LEU A 7 -18.02 -7.83 6.48
C LEU A 7 -19.02 -8.13 5.35
N ILE A 8 -20.27 -7.71 5.50
CA ILE A 8 -21.30 -7.82 4.47
C ILE A 8 -21.68 -6.40 4.07
N SER A 9 -21.53 -6.07 2.79
CA SER A 9 -21.70 -4.69 2.30
C SER A 9 -22.29 -4.65 0.89
N ASP A 10 -22.92 -3.55 0.50
CA ASP A 10 -23.25 -3.24 -0.91
C ASP A 10 -22.26 -2.23 -1.53
N GLY A 11 -21.17 -1.91 -0.83
CA GLY A 11 -20.19 -0.89 -1.18
C GLY A 11 -20.51 0.52 -0.71
N LYS A 12 -21.74 0.79 -0.23
CA LYS A 12 -22.15 2.08 0.37
C LYS A 12 -22.51 1.93 1.85
N LYS A 13 -23.23 0.86 2.17
CA LYS A 13 -23.65 0.46 3.49
C LYS A 13 -22.98 -0.84 3.89
N ILE A 14 -22.91 -1.07 5.19
CA ILE A 14 -22.36 -2.27 5.80
C ILE A 14 -23.32 -2.76 6.88
N LEU A 15 -23.54 -4.07 6.91
CA LEU A 15 -24.28 -4.73 7.97
C LEU A 15 -23.34 -4.96 9.16
N LEU A 16 -23.74 -4.43 10.32
CA LEU A 16 -23.05 -4.66 11.59
C LEU A 16 -23.99 -5.29 12.60
N MET A 17 -23.45 -6.23 13.39
CA MET A 17 -24.18 -6.94 14.44
C MET A 17 -23.92 -6.27 15.78
N LYS A 18 -24.98 -5.86 16.48
CA LYS A 18 -24.90 -5.38 17.85
C LYS A 18 -24.72 -6.57 18.79
N LYS A 19 -23.52 -6.70 19.34
CA LYS A 19 -23.11 -7.85 20.14
C LYS A 19 -23.76 -7.80 21.51
N ASN A 20 -24.27 -8.94 21.97
CA ASN A 20 -24.80 -9.11 23.32
C ASN A 20 -23.85 -9.87 24.23
N SER A 21 -22.85 -10.54 23.64
CA SER A 21 -21.85 -11.33 24.33
C SER A 21 -20.59 -11.45 23.47
N PRO A 22 -19.45 -11.80 24.08
CA PRO A 22 -19.15 -11.78 25.53
C PRO A 22 -19.14 -10.35 26.10
N ASP A 23 -18.96 -10.18 27.42
CA ASP A 23 -19.08 -8.87 28.11
C ASP A 23 -18.22 -7.76 27.50
N TRP A 24 -17.01 -8.09 27.03
CA TRP A 24 -16.12 -7.12 26.39
C TRP A 24 -16.58 -6.65 25.00
N GLN A 25 -17.49 -7.37 24.36
CA GLN A 25 -18.15 -6.94 23.11
C GLN A 25 -19.56 -6.37 23.36
N LYS A 26 -20.15 -6.60 24.54
CA LYS A 26 -21.55 -6.31 24.78
C LYS A 26 -21.87 -4.83 24.57
N GLY A 27 -22.89 -4.57 23.73
CA GLY A 27 -23.31 -3.23 23.35
C GLY A 27 -22.48 -2.58 22.25
N LEU A 28 -21.41 -3.23 21.78
CA LEU A 28 -20.60 -2.78 20.65
C LEU A 28 -21.12 -3.40 19.33
N TYR A 29 -20.80 -2.74 18.22
CA TYR A 29 -21.02 -3.28 16.88
C TYR A 29 -19.79 -4.03 16.38
N ASN A 30 -20.02 -5.20 15.81
CA ASN A 30 -18.98 -5.98 15.14
C ASN A 30 -19.50 -6.54 13.79
N GLY A 31 -18.63 -7.18 13.02
CA GLY A 31 -19.01 -8.03 11.91
C GLY A 31 -19.61 -9.35 12.40
N ILE A 32 -20.15 -10.11 11.46
CA ILE A 32 -20.63 -11.47 11.70
C ILE A 32 -19.45 -12.42 11.92
N GLY A 33 -19.57 -13.43 12.77
CA GLY A 33 -18.50 -14.42 12.94
C GLY A 33 -18.32 -14.91 14.36
N GLY A 34 -17.13 -15.44 14.65
CA GLY A 34 -16.88 -16.09 15.92
C GLY A 34 -15.63 -16.94 15.93
N LYS A 35 -15.53 -17.80 16.94
CA LYS A 35 -14.40 -18.71 17.11
C LYS A 35 -14.38 -19.77 16.01
N VAL A 36 -13.21 -20.01 15.43
CA VAL A 36 -12.97 -21.11 14.48
C VAL A 36 -12.68 -22.37 15.28
N GLU A 37 -13.46 -23.42 15.04
CA GLU A 37 -13.27 -24.73 15.67
C GLU A 37 -12.00 -25.43 15.17
N LEU A 38 -11.51 -26.42 15.93
CA LEU A 38 -10.25 -27.10 15.62
C LEU A 38 -10.27 -27.77 14.23
N ASN A 39 -11.41 -28.36 13.87
CA ASN A 39 -11.60 -29.13 12.64
C ASN A 39 -12.32 -28.33 11.54
N ALA A 40 -12.42 -27.01 11.69
CA ALA A 40 -13.03 -26.12 10.71
C ALA A 40 -12.02 -25.12 10.14
N THR A 41 -12.24 -24.72 8.90
CA THR A 41 -11.56 -23.58 8.28
C THR A 41 -12.22 -22.26 8.69
N PRO A 42 -11.51 -21.12 8.62
CA PRO A 42 -12.13 -19.81 8.81
C PRO A 42 -13.29 -19.55 7.84
N LEU A 43 -13.18 -20.00 6.59
CA LEU A 43 -14.22 -19.87 5.57
C LEU A 43 -15.49 -20.66 5.93
N GLU A 44 -15.36 -21.95 6.30
CA GLU A 44 -16.51 -22.75 6.75
C GLU A 44 -17.16 -22.14 7.99
N THR A 45 -16.34 -21.58 8.89
CA THR A 45 -16.82 -20.94 10.11
C THR A 45 -17.64 -19.69 9.80
N ILE A 46 -17.21 -18.82 8.86
CA ILE A 46 -17.99 -17.62 8.53
C ILE A 46 -19.28 -17.95 7.80
N ILE A 47 -19.27 -18.94 6.90
CA ILE A 47 -20.48 -19.42 6.21
C ILE A 47 -21.51 -19.93 7.23
N LYS A 48 -21.06 -20.76 8.18
CA LYS A 48 -21.93 -21.30 9.24
C LYS A 48 -22.47 -20.22 10.17
N ASN A 49 -21.68 -19.21 10.53
CA ASN A 49 -22.17 -18.11 11.36
C ASN A 49 -23.17 -17.23 10.58
N CYS A 50 -22.98 -17.07 9.27
CA CYS A 50 -23.93 -16.38 8.40
C CYS A 50 -25.30 -17.07 8.39
N GLU A 51 -25.31 -18.38 8.19
CA GLU A 51 -26.53 -19.18 8.24
C GLU A 51 -27.20 -19.10 9.62
N LYS A 52 -26.42 -19.19 10.70
CA LYS A 52 -26.93 -19.13 12.07
C LYS A 52 -27.51 -17.76 12.45
N GLU A 53 -26.78 -16.68 12.16
CA GLU A 53 -27.15 -15.34 12.65
C GLU A 53 -28.09 -14.59 11.70
N LEU A 54 -28.08 -14.92 10.40
CA LEU A 54 -28.85 -14.22 9.37
C LEU A 54 -29.77 -15.14 8.55
N GLY A 55 -29.70 -16.46 8.74
CA GLY A 55 -30.57 -17.41 8.03
C GLY A 55 -30.23 -17.57 6.55
N VAL A 56 -29.08 -17.05 6.12
CA VAL A 56 -28.65 -17.07 4.72
C VAL A 56 -27.29 -17.73 4.56
N THR A 57 -27.13 -18.48 3.48
CA THR A 57 -25.84 -19.06 3.09
C THR A 57 -25.18 -18.17 2.03
N ILE A 58 -24.14 -17.45 2.43
CA ILE A 58 -23.32 -16.66 1.51
C ILE A 58 -22.04 -17.44 1.22
N SER A 59 -21.73 -17.70 -0.05
CA SER A 59 -20.55 -18.48 -0.47
C SER A 59 -19.43 -17.63 -1.09
N ASN A 60 -19.74 -16.43 -1.58
CA ASN A 60 -18.82 -15.55 -2.31
C ASN A 60 -17.96 -14.67 -1.38
N TRP A 61 -17.31 -15.27 -0.39
CA TRP A 61 -16.42 -14.53 0.52
C TRP A 61 -15.04 -14.30 -0.09
N ARG A 62 -14.56 -13.05 -0.02
CA ARG A 62 -13.18 -12.66 -0.31
C ARG A 62 -12.42 -12.54 1.00
N GLU A 63 -11.38 -13.34 1.16
CA GLU A 63 -10.45 -13.20 2.30
C GLU A 63 -9.71 -11.85 2.21
N LEU A 64 -9.62 -11.17 3.34
CA LEU A 64 -8.82 -9.96 3.55
C LEU A 64 -7.59 -10.30 4.39
N ASP A 65 -6.74 -9.33 4.71
CA ASP A 65 -5.59 -9.59 5.59
C ASP A 65 -6.05 -10.08 6.96
N SER A 66 -5.29 -11.03 7.54
CA SER A 66 -5.44 -11.49 8.91
C SER A 66 -4.55 -10.70 9.87
N GLU A 67 -4.89 -10.73 11.16
CA GLU A 67 -4.13 -10.08 12.22
C GLU A 67 -3.81 -11.07 13.35
N ILE A 68 -2.60 -10.99 13.89
CA ILE A 68 -2.19 -11.77 15.07
C ILE A 68 -2.01 -10.80 16.24
N LEU A 69 -2.89 -10.93 17.22
CA LEU A 69 -2.85 -10.14 18.45
C LEU A 69 -1.73 -10.62 19.39
N PRO A 70 -1.23 -9.77 20.31
CA PRO A 70 -0.17 -10.14 21.27
C PRO A 70 -0.48 -11.37 22.13
N ASN A 71 -1.77 -11.65 22.37
CA ASN A 71 -2.25 -12.83 23.10
C ASN A 71 -2.35 -14.11 22.24
N ARG A 72 -1.76 -14.12 21.03
CA ARG A 72 -1.78 -15.24 20.07
C ARG A 72 -3.19 -15.61 19.59
N VAL A 73 -4.09 -14.62 19.56
CA VAL A 73 -5.36 -14.72 18.85
C VAL A 73 -5.13 -14.29 17.41
N GLU A 74 -5.49 -15.15 16.48
CA GLU A 74 -5.43 -14.90 15.05
C GLU A 74 -6.84 -14.58 14.56
N ILE A 75 -6.99 -13.42 13.93
CA ILE A 75 -8.25 -12.91 13.41
C ILE A 75 -8.20 -12.95 11.88
N PHE A 76 -9.13 -13.68 11.29
CA PHE A 76 -9.33 -13.73 9.84
C PHE A 76 -10.49 -12.82 9.46
N TYR A 77 -10.25 -11.93 8.50
CA TYR A 77 -11.29 -11.03 7.99
C TYR A 77 -11.76 -11.48 6.62
N PHE A 78 -13.06 -11.50 6.40
CA PHE A 78 -13.67 -11.78 5.10
C PHE A 78 -14.60 -10.63 4.70
N LEU A 79 -14.74 -10.42 3.40
CA LEU A 79 -15.68 -9.47 2.82
C LEU A 79 -16.53 -10.17 1.76
N THR A 80 -17.83 -9.92 1.78
CA THR A 80 -18.72 -10.17 0.65
C THR A 80 -19.40 -8.86 0.24
N ILE A 81 -19.65 -8.73 -1.06
CA ILE A 81 -20.44 -7.64 -1.62
C ILE A 81 -21.74 -8.22 -2.17
N LEU A 82 -22.86 -7.70 -1.69
CA LEU A 82 -24.21 -8.06 -2.12
C LEU A 82 -24.85 -6.89 -2.87
N ALA A 83 -25.89 -7.17 -3.65
CA ALA A 83 -26.72 -6.10 -4.20
C ALA A 83 -27.52 -5.39 -3.09
N GLU A 84 -27.92 -4.14 -3.33
CA GLU A 84 -28.66 -3.33 -2.36
C GLU A 84 -29.97 -4.01 -1.91
N ASN A 85 -30.70 -4.65 -2.82
CA ASN A 85 -31.92 -5.39 -2.49
C ASN A 85 -31.64 -6.62 -1.62
N GLU A 86 -30.51 -7.31 -1.83
CA GLU A 86 -30.13 -8.49 -1.06
C GLU A 86 -29.74 -8.10 0.36
N ILE A 87 -28.86 -7.10 0.52
CA ILE A 87 -28.42 -6.68 1.86
C ILE A 87 -29.57 -6.10 2.70
N ASN A 88 -30.50 -5.37 2.07
CA ASN A 88 -31.67 -4.82 2.76
C ASN A 88 -32.69 -5.90 3.17
N SER A 89 -32.61 -7.10 2.58
CA SER A 89 -33.48 -8.24 2.94
C SER A 89 -32.92 -9.10 4.07
N LEU A 90 -31.70 -8.82 4.56
CA LEU A 90 -31.07 -9.59 5.62
C LEU A 90 -31.72 -9.29 6.98
N GLU A 91 -32.09 -10.35 7.70
CA GLU A 91 -32.73 -10.26 9.01
C GLU A 91 -32.00 -11.13 10.03
N SER A 92 -31.89 -10.63 11.26
CA SER A 92 -31.27 -11.37 12.36
C SER A 92 -32.13 -12.53 12.82
N GLN A 93 -31.52 -13.72 12.89
CA GLN A 93 -32.13 -14.95 13.40
C GLN A 93 -31.80 -15.20 14.88
N THR A 94 -31.05 -14.30 15.51
CA THR A 94 -30.65 -14.39 16.91
C THR A 94 -31.00 -13.09 17.65
N ASN A 95 -30.71 -13.04 18.95
CA ASN A 95 -30.93 -11.84 19.75
C ASN A 95 -29.92 -10.71 19.46
N GLU A 96 -28.85 -10.99 18.72
CA GLU A 96 -27.92 -9.96 18.26
C GLU A 96 -28.50 -9.27 17.02
N ARG A 97 -28.80 -7.99 17.16
CA ARG A 97 -29.50 -7.20 16.14
C ARG A 97 -28.53 -6.74 15.05
N GLY A 98 -28.83 -7.08 13.81
CA GLY A 98 -28.18 -6.57 12.61
C GLY A 98 -28.73 -5.20 12.23
N GLU A 99 -27.84 -4.27 11.91
CA GLU A 99 -28.17 -2.90 11.51
C GLU A 99 -27.29 -2.45 10.36
N LEU A 100 -27.88 -1.72 9.42
CA LEU A 100 -27.17 -1.15 8.28
C LEU A 100 -26.68 0.26 8.60
N PHE A 101 -25.39 0.48 8.38
CA PHE A 101 -24.75 1.78 8.51
C PHE A 101 -24.13 2.20 7.19
N PHE A 102 -24.13 3.50 6.89
CA PHE A 102 -23.30 4.00 5.80
C PHE A 102 -21.83 3.90 6.17
N ILE A 103 -20.98 3.53 5.22
CA ILE A 103 -19.55 3.30 5.45
C ILE A 103 -18.81 4.58 5.84
N ASP A 104 -19.30 5.73 5.38
CA ASP A 104 -18.79 7.06 5.74
C ASP A 104 -19.35 7.59 7.07
N ASN A 105 -20.32 6.89 7.68
CA ASN A 105 -20.96 7.27 8.93
C ASN A 105 -21.17 6.06 9.86
N LEU A 106 -20.06 5.44 10.25
CA LEU A 106 -20.04 4.30 11.16
C LEU A 106 -20.45 4.68 12.60
N PRO A 107 -21.08 3.75 13.35
CA PRO A 107 -21.50 4.02 14.72
C PRO A 107 -20.29 4.21 15.63
N LYS A 108 -20.42 5.09 16.64
CA LYS A 108 -19.32 5.40 17.58
C LYS A 108 -18.88 4.20 18.42
N ASN A 109 -19.79 3.29 18.71
CA ASN A 109 -19.60 2.08 19.52
C ASN A 109 -19.27 0.85 18.66
N ILE A 110 -18.57 1.03 17.54
CA ILE A 110 -18.00 -0.08 16.77
C ILE A 110 -16.70 -0.57 17.42
N LEU A 111 -16.41 -1.87 17.30
CA LEU A 111 -15.09 -2.38 17.67
C LEU A 111 -13.99 -1.74 16.82
N GLN A 112 -12.89 -1.36 17.47
CA GLN A 112 -11.89 -0.49 16.89
C GLN A 112 -11.04 -1.17 15.80
N ASP A 113 -10.72 -2.44 15.98
CA ASP A 113 -10.05 -3.30 14.99
C ASP A 113 -10.90 -3.43 13.71
N LEU A 114 -12.20 -3.68 13.88
CA LEU A 114 -13.14 -3.72 12.78
C LEU A 114 -13.23 -2.38 12.03
N LYS A 115 -13.30 -1.28 12.77
CA LYS A 115 -13.33 0.06 12.18
C LYS A 115 -12.12 0.29 11.28
N PHE A 116 -10.92 -0.03 11.77
CA PHE A 116 -9.71 0.09 10.97
C PHE A 116 -9.75 -0.78 9.71
N GLN A 117 -10.30 -1.99 9.79
CA GLN A 117 -10.48 -2.87 8.64
C GLN A 117 -11.41 -2.26 7.59
N ILE A 118 -12.57 -1.74 8.01
CA ILE A 118 -13.55 -1.10 7.12
C ILE A 118 -12.93 0.14 6.45
N GLU A 119 -12.27 1.00 7.23
CA GLU A 119 -11.60 2.19 6.70
C GLU A 119 -10.49 1.81 5.69
N ARG A 120 -9.73 0.74 5.96
CA ARG A 120 -8.72 0.22 5.03
C ARG A 120 -9.32 -0.27 3.72
N GLU A 121 -10.41 -1.02 3.78
CA GLU A 121 -11.01 -1.60 2.59
C GLU A 121 -11.75 -0.58 1.73
N PHE A 122 -12.50 0.34 2.35
CA PHE A 122 -13.46 1.20 1.65
C PHE A 122 -13.04 2.67 1.54
N LEU A 123 -12.32 3.21 2.53
CA LEU A 123 -12.02 4.65 2.59
C LEU A 123 -10.58 4.98 2.18
N ASN A 124 -9.64 4.04 2.31
CA ASN A 124 -8.24 4.25 1.97
C ASN A 124 -7.96 4.01 0.47
N THR A 125 -8.46 4.91 -0.38
CA THR A 125 -8.15 4.96 -1.81
C THR A 125 -6.65 5.19 -2.08
N GLU A 126 -5.93 5.89 -1.20
CA GLU A 126 -4.50 6.20 -1.41
C GLU A 126 -3.55 5.00 -1.17
N LYS A 127 -3.93 4.07 -0.29
CA LYS A 127 -3.10 2.87 -0.02
C LYS A 127 -3.18 1.83 -1.13
N ARG A 128 -4.27 1.73 -1.91
CA ARG A 128 -4.36 0.77 -3.01
C ARG A 128 -3.34 1.04 -4.12
N VAL A 129 -2.97 2.30 -4.37
CA VAL A 129 -1.85 2.65 -5.27
C VAL A 129 -0.52 2.18 -4.67
N ASN A 130 -0.31 2.40 -3.37
CA ASN A 130 0.93 2.07 -2.67
C ASN A 130 1.13 0.58 -2.31
N ILE A 131 0.06 -0.21 -2.25
CA ILE A 131 0.07 -1.66 -1.97
C ILE A 131 0.26 -2.47 -3.26
N ARG A 132 -0.23 -1.99 -4.42
CA ARG A 132 0.01 -2.63 -5.72
C ARG A 132 1.49 -2.59 -6.13
N ILE A 133 2.25 -1.63 -5.60
CA ILE A 133 3.71 -1.60 -5.67
C ILE A 133 4.23 -2.59 -4.60
N ASN A 134 4.43 -3.85 -4.98
CA ASN A 134 4.93 -4.88 -4.05
C ASN A 134 6.29 -4.46 -3.44
N LYS A 135 6.67 -5.05 -2.29
CA LYS A 135 7.92 -4.70 -1.58
C LYS A 135 9.18 -4.70 -2.48
N ARG A 136 9.28 -5.65 -3.43
CA ARG A 136 10.31 -5.69 -4.48
C ARG A 136 10.22 -4.51 -5.43
N THR A 137 9.03 -4.11 -5.85
CA THR A 137 8.83 -2.93 -6.70
C THR A 137 9.21 -1.64 -5.97
N LYS A 138 8.94 -1.52 -4.66
CA LYS A 138 9.44 -0.39 -3.85
C LYS A 138 10.96 -0.38 -3.76
N ILE A 139 11.57 -1.54 -3.49
CA ILE A 139 13.04 -1.67 -3.47
C ILE A 139 13.65 -1.29 -4.83
N LEU A 140 13.04 -1.72 -5.94
CA LEU A 140 13.48 -1.36 -7.29
C LEU A 140 13.37 0.14 -7.55
N ILE A 141 12.28 0.79 -7.11
CA ILE A 141 12.13 2.26 -7.19
C ILE A 141 13.23 2.95 -6.38
N TYR A 142 13.49 2.52 -5.14
CA TYR A 142 14.56 3.09 -4.32
C TYR A 142 15.94 2.93 -4.97
N ILE A 143 16.26 1.74 -5.48
CA ILE A 143 17.50 1.47 -6.22
C ILE A 143 17.59 2.38 -7.45
N PHE A 144 16.51 2.50 -8.22
CA PHE A 144 16.47 3.34 -9.41
C PHE A 144 16.66 4.83 -9.09
N THR A 145 16.01 5.33 -8.04
CA THR A 145 16.20 6.72 -7.58
C THR A 145 17.63 6.97 -7.11
N PHE A 146 18.24 6.01 -6.40
CA PHE A 146 19.62 6.11 -5.95
C PHE A 146 20.62 6.12 -7.12
N ILE A 147 20.44 5.24 -8.10
CA ILE A 147 21.25 5.22 -9.33
C ILE A 147 21.09 6.54 -10.10
N SER A 148 19.88 7.06 -10.19
CA SER A 148 19.61 8.34 -10.88
C SER A 148 20.34 9.50 -10.21
N ILE A 149 20.35 9.55 -8.87
CA ILE A 149 21.10 10.58 -8.11
C ILE A 149 22.61 10.46 -8.36
N ILE A 150 23.15 9.25 -8.39
CA ILE A 150 24.57 9.01 -8.71
C ILE A 150 24.89 9.48 -10.13
N LEU A 151 24.07 9.12 -11.12
CA LEU A 151 24.27 9.53 -12.51
C LEU A 151 24.22 11.05 -12.67
N ILE A 152 23.26 11.73 -12.03
CA ILE A 152 23.18 13.21 -12.04
C ILE A 152 24.42 13.81 -11.39
N SER A 153 24.89 13.25 -10.27
CA SER A 153 26.10 13.72 -9.58
C SER A 153 27.34 13.54 -10.46
N LEU A 154 27.48 12.40 -11.15
CA LEU A 154 28.54 12.15 -12.12
C LEU A 154 28.44 13.06 -13.35
N MET A 155 27.24 13.40 -13.83
CA MET A 155 27.05 14.37 -14.91
C MET A 155 27.42 15.79 -14.47
N LEU A 156 27.17 16.16 -13.22
CA LEU A 156 27.59 17.45 -12.65
C LEU A 156 29.12 17.51 -12.47
N VAL A 157 29.73 16.45 -11.94
CA VAL A 157 31.20 16.33 -11.83
C VAL A 157 31.85 16.25 -13.21
N GLY A 158 31.22 15.54 -14.15
CA GLY A 158 31.67 15.43 -15.53
C GLY A 158 31.50 16.73 -16.30
N LYS A 159 30.47 17.54 -16.03
CA LYS A 159 30.35 18.92 -16.53
C LYS A 159 31.36 19.87 -15.87
N ALA A 160 31.62 19.72 -14.58
CA ALA A 160 32.65 20.49 -13.87
C ALA A 160 34.05 20.15 -14.40
N GLN A 161 34.32 18.88 -14.66
CA GLN A 161 35.57 18.43 -15.28
C GLN A 161 35.63 18.80 -16.75
N THR A 162 34.57 18.68 -17.56
CA THR A 162 34.65 19.05 -18.99
C THR A 162 34.67 20.57 -19.21
N GLY A 163 34.07 21.36 -18.33
CA GLY A 163 34.21 22.83 -18.34
C GLY A 163 35.66 23.28 -18.14
N ASP A 164 36.36 22.72 -17.14
CA ASP A 164 37.75 23.07 -16.86
C ASP A 164 38.76 22.29 -17.72
N PHE A 165 38.47 21.05 -18.11
CA PHE A 165 39.36 20.22 -18.92
C PHE A 165 39.36 20.63 -20.38
N LEU A 166 38.18 20.95 -20.97
CA LEU A 166 38.16 21.55 -22.30
C LEU A 166 38.82 22.92 -22.26
N TYR A 167 38.53 23.77 -21.27
CA TYR A 167 39.22 25.07 -21.12
C TYR A 167 40.74 24.92 -21.00
N TYR A 168 41.23 23.98 -20.18
CA TYR A 168 42.66 23.68 -20.03
C TYR A 168 43.28 23.16 -21.33
N LEU A 169 42.63 22.23 -22.03
CA LEU A 169 43.12 21.71 -23.31
C LEU A 169 43.12 22.78 -24.41
N THR A 170 42.10 23.63 -24.47
CA THR A 170 42.01 24.68 -25.50
C THR A 170 43.09 25.74 -25.28
N ASN A 171 43.25 26.23 -24.05
CA ASN A 171 44.29 27.21 -23.72
C ASN A 171 45.71 26.64 -23.85
N LYS A 172 45.92 25.37 -23.46
CA LYS A 172 47.22 24.71 -23.63
C LYS A 172 47.58 24.57 -25.12
N LYS A 173 46.60 24.20 -25.96
CA LYS A 173 46.79 24.09 -27.42
C LYS A 173 47.05 25.45 -28.06
N GLU A 174 46.32 26.49 -27.67
CA GLU A 174 46.52 27.85 -28.19
C GLU A 174 47.91 28.40 -27.81
N LYS A 175 48.38 28.12 -26.59
CA LYS A 175 49.74 28.48 -26.16
C LYS A 175 50.82 27.73 -26.94
N GLU A 176 50.68 26.43 -27.13
CA GLU A 176 51.62 25.62 -27.94
C GLU A 176 51.68 26.08 -29.41
N GLU A 177 50.55 26.44 -30.02
CA GLU A 177 50.52 26.97 -31.40
C GLU A 177 51.18 28.35 -31.49
N LYS A 178 50.98 29.21 -30.49
CA LYS A 178 51.62 30.53 -30.43
C LYS A 178 53.14 30.41 -30.27
N ASP A 179 53.60 29.50 -29.41
CA ASP A 179 55.03 29.26 -29.18
C ASP A 179 55.70 28.69 -30.44
N LYS A 180 55.07 27.72 -31.12
CA LYS A 180 55.55 27.19 -32.42
C LYS A 180 55.62 28.27 -33.51
N LYS A 181 54.65 29.18 -33.55
CA LYS A 181 54.65 30.31 -34.50
C LYS A 181 55.79 31.29 -34.23
N ILE A 182 56.07 31.58 -32.95
CA ILE A 182 57.19 32.42 -32.54
C ILE A 182 58.52 31.75 -32.89
N GLU A 183 58.65 30.44 -32.67
CA GLU A 183 59.84 29.68 -33.00
C GLU A 183 60.08 29.61 -34.52
N PHE A 184 59.01 29.41 -35.30
CA PHE A 184 59.07 29.48 -36.75
C PHE A 184 59.51 30.87 -37.25
N ILE A 185 58.93 31.96 -36.73
CA ILE A 185 59.32 33.33 -37.11
C ILE A 185 60.78 33.60 -36.73
N LYS A 186 61.21 33.17 -35.53
CA LYS A 186 62.62 33.30 -35.13
C LYS A 186 63.54 32.55 -36.09
N SER A 187 63.26 31.27 -36.36
CA SER A 187 64.04 30.43 -37.28
C SER A 187 64.06 30.97 -38.72
N PHE A 188 62.94 31.53 -39.17
CA PHE A 188 62.81 32.14 -40.49
C PHE A 188 63.65 33.42 -40.59
N ASN A 189 63.60 34.30 -39.58
CA ASN A 189 64.38 35.53 -39.55
C ASN A 189 65.88 35.27 -39.44
N THR A 190 66.34 34.28 -38.66
CA THR A 190 67.77 33.90 -38.64
C THR A 190 68.25 33.31 -39.95
N LYS A 191 67.39 32.65 -40.74
CA LYS A 191 67.77 32.15 -42.07
C LYS A 191 67.81 33.23 -43.16
N LEU A 192 67.06 34.32 -43.00
CA LEU A 192 66.96 35.40 -44.00
C LEU A 192 67.92 36.57 -43.73
N PHE A 193 68.28 36.81 -42.47
CA PHE A 193 69.05 37.98 -42.06
C PHE A 193 70.23 37.66 -41.13
N GLY A 194 70.51 36.38 -40.89
CA GLY A 194 71.64 35.89 -40.09
C GLY A 194 72.77 35.34 -40.93
#